data_AF-A0AAD4G876-F1
#
_entry.id   AF-A0AAD4G876-F1
#
_cell.length_a   1.000
_cell.length_b   1.000
_cell.length_c   1.000
_cell.angle_alpha   90.00
_cell.angle_beta   90.00
_cell.angle_gamma   90.00
#
_symmetry.space_group_name_H-M   'P 1'
#
loop_
_entity.id
_entity.type
_entity.pdbx_description
1 polymer ?
#
loop_
_entity_poly.entity_id
_entity_poly.type
_entity_poly.pdbx_seq_one_letter_code
_entity_poly.pdbx_strand_id
1 'polypeptide(L)'
;MACYNHNFSAEDAAKLCELARIANNPQHRPYVCLWVTNGVVCNSHFQASEFPEHLRAAHGVVGQDKTPLVCCWYNCSTEMKKESVMRHVNEKHLEQRHMCPTCHEQFTRAHTMQNHVTKKHSGN
;
A
#
# COMPACT_ATOMS: atom_id res chain seq x y z
N MET A 1 36.65 7.05 -25.08
CA MET A 1 35.33 7.56 -25.50
C MET A 1 34.45 7.71 -24.28
N ALA A 2 34.09 8.93 -23.89
CA ALA A 2 33.13 9.15 -22.80
C ALA A 2 31.73 9.29 -23.41
N CYS A 3 30.82 8.41 -23.05
CA CYS A 3 29.42 8.43 -23.47
C CYS A 3 28.63 9.45 -22.64
N TYR A 4 28.78 10.73 -22.95
CA TYR A 4 27.89 11.76 -22.39
C TYR A 4 26.63 11.85 -23.25
N ASN A 5 25.49 11.50 -22.67
CA ASN A 5 24.18 11.62 -23.31
C ASN A 5 23.82 13.10 -23.42
N HIS A 6 23.90 13.67 -24.64
CA HIS A 6 23.63 15.08 -24.92
C HIS A 6 22.11 15.41 -24.98
N ASN A 7 21.24 14.44 -24.70
CA ASN A 7 19.80 14.57 -24.91
C ASN A 7 19.01 14.82 -23.61
N PHE A 8 19.64 15.38 -22.57
CA PHE A 8 18.93 15.74 -21.34
C PHE A 8 18.35 17.15 -21.48
N SER A 9 17.10 17.22 -21.91
CA SER A 9 16.40 18.48 -22.16
C SER A 9 15.81 19.07 -20.87
N ALA A 10 15.37 20.33 -20.93
CA ALA A 10 14.63 20.97 -19.83
C ALA A 10 13.31 20.23 -19.52
N GLU A 11 12.69 19.58 -20.51
CA GLU A 11 11.51 18.73 -20.30
C GLU A 11 11.87 17.44 -19.54
N ASP A 12 13.03 16.84 -19.82
CA ASP A 12 13.49 15.65 -19.10
C ASP A 12 13.83 15.99 -17.64
N ALA A 13 14.41 17.17 -17.40
CA ALA A 13 14.62 17.70 -16.05
C ALA A 13 13.29 17.92 -15.31
N ALA A 14 12.29 18.50 -15.98
CA ALA A 14 10.95 18.71 -15.40
C ALA A 14 10.25 17.38 -15.07
N LYS A 15 10.34 16.38 -15.96
CA LYS A 15 9.79 15.03 -15.74
C LYS A 15 10.48 14.33 -14.57
N LEU A 16 11.80 14.41 -14.46
CA LEU A 16 12.53 13.84 -13.32
C LEU A 16 12.15 14.52 -12.00
N CYS A 17 11.98 15.84 -11.98
CA CYS A 17 11.49 16.57 -10.82
C CYS A 17 10.07 16.14 -10.43
N GLU A 18 9.17 15.94 -11.39
CA GLU A 18 7.81 15.49 -11.12
C GLU A 18 7.78 14.04 -10.60
N LEU A 19 8.55 13.13 -11.21
CA LEU A 19 8.71 11.76 -10.71
C LEU A 19 9.32 11.75 -9.30
N ALA A 20 10.28 12.62 -9.01
CA ALA A 20 10.86 12.75 -7.68
C ALA A 20 9.84 13.29 -6.67
N ARG A 21 8.95 14.22 -7.05
CA ARG A 21 7.83 14.66 -6.20
C ARG A 21 6.85 13.52 -5.91
N ILE A 22 6.51 12.71 -6.92
CA ILE A 22 5.62 11.55 -6.77
C ILE A 22 6.27 10.48 -5.88
N ALA A 23 7.56 10.17 -6.08
CA ALA A 23 8.30 9.20 -5.27
C ALA A 23 8.46 9.65 -3.81
N ASN A 24 8.54 10.96 -3.57
CA ASN A 24 8.56 11.54 -2.23
C ASN A 24 7.15 11.76 -1.63
N ASN A 25 6.08 11.45 -2.36
CA ASN A 25 4.73 11.50 -1.81
C ASN A 25 4.53 10.30 -0.87
N PRO A 26 4.24 10.53 0.43
CA PRO A 26 4.02 9.45 1.39
C PRO A 26 2.92 8.47 1.00
N GLN A 27 1.96 8.90 0.16
CA GLN A 27 0.86 8.06 -0.33
C GLN A 27 1.29 7.07 -1.43
N HIS A 28 2.45 7.29 -2.07
CA HIS A 28 3.02 6.42 -3.11
C HIS A 28 4.22 5.61 -2.61
N ARG A 29 4.44 5.59 -1.29
CA ARG A 29 5.53 4.81 -0.70
C ARG A 29 5.24 3.31 -0.90
N PRO A 30 6.14 2.56 -1.54
CA PRO A 30 5.96 1.12 -1.71
C PRO A 30 6.05 0.40 -0.36
N TYR A 31 5.24 -0.65 -0.20
CA TYR A 31 5.26 -1.55 0.95
C TYR A 31 6.12 -2.78 0.66
N VAL A 32 6.62 -3.43 1.71
CA VAL A 32 7.39 -4.68 1.60
C VAL A 32 6.50 -5.85 1.99
N CYS A 33 6.36 -6.83 1.11
CA CYS A 33 5.60 -8.04 1.37
C CYS A 33 6.42 -9.01 2.23
N LEU A 34 5.89 -9.42 3.38
CA LEU A 34 6.51 -10.48 4.20
C LEU A 34 5.68 -11.76 4.20
N TRP A 35 4.90 -12.00 3.15
CA TRP A 35 4.15 -13.25 2.99
C TRP A 35 5.12 -14.43 2.87
N VAL A 36 4.79 -15.53 3.55
CA VAL A 36 5.57 -16.77 3.57
C VAL A 36 4.91 -17.79 2.65
N THR A 37 5.66 -18.27 1.67
CA THR A 37 5.23 -19.34 0.76
C THR A 37 6.28 -20.44 0.77
N ASN A 38 5.88 -21.66 1.11
CA ASN A 38 6.78 -22.81 1.23
C ASN A 38 8.01 -22.55 2.12
N GLY A 39 7.83 -21.80 3.21
CA GLY A 39 8.90 -21.45 4.16
C GLY A 39 9.80 -20.28 3.72
N VAL A 40 9.55 -19.66 2.57
CA VAL A 40 10.32 -18.52 2.06
C VAL A 40 9.54 -17.22 2.22
N VAL A 41 10.18 -16.18 2.75
CA VAL A 41 9.62 -14.83 2.90
C VAL A 41 9.77 -14.06 1.57
N CYS A 42 8.70 -13.41 1.12
CA CYS A 42 8.62 -12.75 -0.20
C CYS A 42 9.59 -11.57 -0.41
N ASN A 43 9.64 -10.61 0.51
CA ASN A 43 10.40 -9.36 0.45
C ASN A 43 10.21 -8.48 -0.81
N SER A 44 9.16 -8.71 -1.60
CA SER A 44 8.88 -7.90 -2.79
C SER A 44 8.27 -6.55 -2.41
N HIS A 45 8.67 -5.51 -3.14
CA HIS A 45 8.07 -4.18 -3.01
C HIS A 45 6.82 -4.08 -3.87
N PHE A 46 5.76 -3.47 -3.37
CA PHE A 46 4.50 -3.30 -4.09
C PHE A 46 3.76 -2.02 -3.70
N GLN A 47 2.91 -1.51 -4.58
CA GLN A 47 1.96 -0.46 -4.23
C GLN A 47 0.65 -1.05 -3.68
N ALA A 48 -0.04 -0.34 -2.79
CA ALA A 48 -1.29 -0.83 -2.21
C ALA A 48 -2.35 -1.21 -3.26
N SER A 49 -2.38 -0.50 -4.41
CA SER A 49 -3.26 -0.80 -5.55
C SER A 49 -2.92 -2.10 -6.27
N GLU A 50 -1.66 -2.53 -6.22
CA GLU A 50 -1.15 -3.74 -6.90
C GLU A 50 -1.25 -4.97 -6.00
N PHE A 51 -1.51 -4.78 -4.70
CA PHE A 51 -1.47 -5.86 -3.72
C PHE A 51 -2.39 -7.06 -4.03
N PRO A 52 -3.65 -6.90 -4.50
CA PRO A 52 -4.48 -8.04 -4.87
C PRO A 52 -3.86 -8.89 -5.98
N GLU A 53 -3.28 -8.23 -6.99
CA GLU A 53 -2.63 -8.91 -8.10
C GLU A 53 -1.33 -9.57 -7.67
N HIS A 54 -0.55 -8.90 -6.80
CA HIS A 54 0.66 -9.45 -6.21
C HIS A 54 0.38 -10.75 -5.44
N LEU A 55 -0.65 -10.79 -4.59
CA LEU A 55 -1.01 -12.01 -3.86
C LEU A 55 -1.43 -13.15 -4.80
N ARG A 56 -2.12 -12.82 -5.89
CA ARG A 56 -2.52 -13.80 -6.91
C ARG A 56 -1.30 -14.37 -7.63
N ALA A 57 -0.44 -13.50 -8.15
CA ALA A 57 0.68 -13.88 -9.00
C ALA A 57 1.86 -14.50 -8.22
N ALA A 58 2.18 -13.96 -7.04
CA ALA A 58 3.34 -14.38 -6.24
C ALA A 58 3.01 -15.47 -5.21
N HIS A 59 1.77 -15.49 -4.70
CA HIS A 59 1.38 -16.35 -3.57
C HIS A 59 0.21 -17.30 -3.87
N GLY A 60 -0.31 -17.28 -5.10
CA GLY A 60 -1.38 -18.19 -5.52
C GLY A 60 -2.71 -17.97 -4.78
N VAL A 61 -2.91 -16.78 -4.19
CA VAL A 61 -4.15 -16.46 -3.47
C VAL A 61 -5.27 -16.23 -4.48
N VAL A 62 -6.03 -17.28 -4.76
CA VAL A 62 -7.16 -17.30 -5.71
C VAL A 62 -8.47 -17.68 -5.01
N GLY A 63 -9.60 -17.59 -5.72
CA GLY A 63 -10.92 -17.94 -5.19
C GLY A 63 -11.92 -16.78 -5.19
N GLN A 64 -13.12 -17.05 -4.68
CA GLN A 64 -14.20 -16.07 -4.56
C GLN A 64 -14.07 -15.29 -3.25
N ASP A 65 -14.83 -14.21 -3.12
CA ASP A 65 -14.79 -13.30 -1.97
C ASP A 65 -15.03 -14.00 -0.62
N LYS A 66 -15.95 -14.97 -0.61
CA LYS A 66 -16.30 -15.79 0.57
C LYS A 66 -15.35 -16.96 0.83
N THR A 67 -14.38 -17.21 -0.05
CA THR A 67 -13.43 -18.31 0.11
C THR A 67 -12.64 -18.10 1.42
N PRO A 68 -12.56 -19.10 2.30
CA PRO A 68 -11.71 -19.05 3.47
C PRO A 68 -10.24 -18.89 3.06
N LEU A 69 -9.52 -18.03 3.76
CA LEU A 69 -8.12 -17.72 3.53
C LEU A 69 -7.40 -17.56 4.86
N VAL A 70 -6.22 -18.16 4.97
CA VAL A 70 -5.30 -17.96 6.09
C VAL A 70 -4.27 -16.92 5.67
N CYS A 71 -4.05 -15.92 6.52
CA CYS A 71 -2.95 -14.98 6.32
C CYS A 71 -1.63 -15.68 6.62
N CYS A 72 -0.73 -15.78 5.63
CA CYS A 72 0.60 -16.33 5.81
C CYS A 72 1.67 -15.24 5.87
N TRP A 73 1.32 -14.02 6.29
CA TRP A 73 2.32 -13.00 6.60
C TRP A 73 3.28 -13.52 7.69
N TYR A 74 4.54 -13.08 7.69
CA TYR A 74 5.51 -13.49 8.69
C TYR A 74 4.96 -13.29 10.11
N ASN A 75 4.95 -14.37 10.90
CA ASN A 75 4.35 -14.44 12.24
C ASN A 75 2.84 -14.14 12.30
N CYS A 76 2.10 -14.41 11.24
CA CYS A 76 0.64 -14.36 11.22
C CYS A 76 0.04 -15.72 10.79
N SER A 77 -1.14 -16.03 11.33
CA SER A 77 -1.92 -17.22 10.98
C SER A 77 -3.43 -16.95 11.12
N THR A 78 -3.85 -15.69 10.98
CA THR A 78 -5.26 -15.32 11.16
C THR A 78 -6.10 -15.88 10.02
N GLU A 79 -7.21 -16.52 10.34
CA GLU A 79 -8.21 -16.97 9.36
C GLU A 79 -9.22 -15.85 9.05
N MET A 80 -9.54 -15.68 7.78
CA MET A 80 -10.52 -14.70 7.31
C MET A 80 -11.11 -15.12 5.96
N LYS A 81 -12.07 -14.35 5.46
CA LYS A 81 -12.51 -14.47 4.06
C LYS A 81 -11.55 -13.73 3.13
N LYS A 82 -11.40 -14.19 1.90
CA LYS A 82 -10.55 -13.54 0.88
C LYS A 82 -10.86 -12.04 0.74
N GLU A 83 -12.13 -11.65 0.72
CA GLU A 83 -12.56 -10.25 0.65
C GLU A 83 -12.01 -9.37 1.79
N SER A 84 -11.64 -9.97 2.93
CA SER A 84 -11.12 -9.27 4.10
C SER A 84 -9.61 -9.17 4.17
N VAL A 85 -8.86 -9.86 3.29
CA VAL A 85 -7.39 -9.94 3.36
C VAL A 85 -6.72 -8.58 3.22
N MET A 86 -7.20 -7.76 2.28
CA MET A 86 -6.68 -6.43 2.01
C MET A 86 -6.75 -5.55 3.27
N ARG A 87 -7.92 -5.53 3.90
CA ARG A 87 -8.16 -4.77 5.13
C ARG A 87 -7.29 -5.30 6.26
N HIS A 88 -7.21 -6.62 6.44
CA HIS A 88 -6.39 -7.23 7.47
C HIS A 88 -4.92 -6.83 7.33
N VAL A 89 -4.35 -6.96 6.13
CA VAL A 89 -2.93 -6.66 5.88
C VAL A 89 -2.64 -5.17 6.07
N ASN A 90 -3.50 -4.28 5.57
CA ASN A 90 -3.32 -2.83 5.77
C ASN A 90 -3.34 -2.44 7.25
N GLU A 91 -4.26 -3.01 8.04
CA GLU A 91 -4.41 -2.68 9.46
C GLU A 91 -3.33 -3.32 10.34
N LYS A 92 -2.88 -4.53 10.02
CA LYS A 92 -2.01 -5.34 10.90
C LYS A 92 -0.55 -5.40 10.50
N HIS A 93 -0.24 -5.25 9.22
CA HIS A 93 1.12 -5.49 8.71
C HIS A 93 1.73 -4.26 8.07
N LEU A 94 0.91 -3.45 7.40
CA LEU A 94 1.38 -2.19 6.81
C LEU A 94 1.22 -1.01 7.76
N GLU A 95 0.50 -1.22 8.87
CA GLU A 95 0.20 -0.22 9.90
C GLU A 95 -0.28 1.12 9.32
N GLN A 96 -1.02 1.06 8.21
CA GLN A 96 -1.42 2.25 7.49
C GLN A 96 -2.30 3.13 8.38
N ARG A 97 -1.82 4.35 8.66
CA ARG A 97 -2.56 5.36 9.43
C ARG A 97 -3.17 6.37 8.48
N HIS A 98 -4.41 6.73 8.75
CA HIS A 98 -5.12 7.80 8.07
C HIS A 98 -5.14 9.02 8.98
N MET A 99 -4.50 10.09 8.54
CA MET A 99 -4.40 11.33 9.29
C MET A 99 -5.55 12.27 8.91
N CYS A 100 -6.20 12.88 9.91
CA CYS A 100 -7.13 13.96 9.66
C CYS A 100 -6.40 15.17 9.03
N PRO A 101 -6.86 15.72 7.91
CA PRO A 101 -6.21 16.88 7.28
C PRO A 101 -6.33 18.17 8.10
N THR A 102 -7.27 18.25 9.05
CA THR A 102 -7.55 19.47 9.83
C THR A 102 -6.84 19.46 11.18
N CYS A 103 -6.97 18.37 11.96
CA CYS A 103 -6.41 18.29 13.31
C CYS A 103 -5.25 17.29 13.47
N HIS A 104 -4.85 16.61 12.39
CA HIS A 104 -3.78 15.62 12.36
C HIS A 104 -3.97 14.40 13.29
N GLU A 105 -5.19 14.19 13.81
CA GLU A 105 -5.53 12.98 14.57
C GLU A 105 -5.40 11.74 13.67
N GLN A 106 -4.84 10.65 14.23
CA GLN A 106 -4.54 9.43 13.49
C GLN A 106 -5.63 8.38 13.69
N PHE A 107 -6.03 7.76 12.58
CA PHE A 107 -7.04 6.71 12.55
C PHE A 107 -6.47 5.45 11.90
N THR A 108 -6.96 4.29 12.30
CA THR A 108 -6.61 3.00 11.67
C THR A 108 -7.39 2.75 10.38
N ARG A 109 -8.44 3.53 10.09
CA ARG A 109 -9.29 3.35 8.90
C ARG A 109 -9.64 4.68 8.23
N ALA A 110 -9.74 4.65 6.91
CA ALA A 110 -10.12 5.81 6.10
C ALA A 110 -11.53 6.32 6.44
N HIS A 111 -12.52 5.43 6.51
CA HIS A 111 -13.90 5.83 6.79
C HIS A 111 -14.08 6.44 8.18
N THR A 112 -13.32 5.99 9.18
CA THR A 112 -13.38 6.56 10.54
C THR A 112 -12.79 7.96 10.56
N MET A 113 -11.67 8.19 9.85
CA MET A 113 -11.10 9.51 9.67
C MET A 113 -12.08 10.42 8.93
N GLN A 114 -12.69 9.95 7.85
CA GLN A 114 -13.64 10.75 7.07
C GLN A 114 -14.88 11.12 7.88
N ASN A 115 -15.45 10.17 8.62
CA ASN A 115 -16.55 10.45 9.54
C ASN A 115 -16.14 11.43 10.66
N HIS A 116 -14.91 11.35 11.16
CA HIS A 116 -14.37 12.33 12.09
C HIS A 116 -14.35 13.73 11.46
N VAL A 117 -13.82 13.86 10.23
CA VAL A 117 -13.81 15.14 9.50
C VAL A 117 -15.23 15.68 9.33
N THR A 118 -16.17 14.84 8.89
CA THR A 118 -17.57 15.25 8.69
C THR A 118 -18.24 15.69 9.98
N LYS A 119 -17.91 15.09 11.12
CA LYS A 119 -18.55 15.41 12.40
C LYS A 119 -17.88 16.55 13.16
N LYS A 120 -16.57 16.74 13.00
CA LYS A 120 -15.76 17.66 13.81
C LYS A 120 -15.31 18.89 13.04
N HIS A 121 -15.13 18.76 11.73
CA HIS A 121 -14.52 19.79 10.88
C HIS A 121 -15.42 20.22 9.71
N SER A 122 -16.58 19.60 9.51
CA SER A 122 -17.63 20.19 8.67
C SER A 122 -18.31 21.32 9.44
N GLY A 123 -17.59 22.42 9.57
CA GLY A 123 -18.18 23.74 9.76
C GLY A 123 -18.67 24.22 8.40
N ASN A 124 -19.94 24.63 8.37
CA ASN A 124 -20.66 25.21 7.23
C ASN A 124 -19.91 26.39 6.60
#